data_AF-A0A0V8DV29-F1
#
_entry.id   AF-A0A0V8DV29-F1
#
_cell.length_a   1.000
_cell.length_b   1.000
_cell.length_c   1.000
_cell.angle_alpha   90.00
_cell.angle_beta   90.00
_cell.angle_gamma   90.00
#
_symmetry.space_group_name_H-M   'P 1'
#
loop_
_entity.id
_entity.type
_entity.pdbx_description
1 polymer ?
#
loop_
_entity_poly.entity_id
_entity_poly.type
_entity_poly.pdbx_seq_one_letter_code
_entity_poly.pdbx_strand_id
1 'polypeptide(L)'
;MANAKVDLRGAQRKLSGPNITRGRVAMANQALMDMDPFVPKRDHNLAASGHVTDSGKSIEYNTPYARAQFYGKSFKKGTSFTFKSYTTPGTGSRWDLKAKGLYGKSWPQVFKKGAGL
;
A
#
# COMPACT_ATOMS: atom_id res chain seq x y z
N MET A 1 13.41 -6.28 49.63
CA MET A 1 13.43 -5.98 48.18
C MET A 1 12.13 -5.26 47.83
N ALA A 2 12.20 -4.10 47.18
CA ALA A 2 11.00 -3.38 46.74
C ALA A 2 10.52 -3.92 45.38
N ASN A 3 9.24 -4.25 45.27
CA ASN A 3 8.57 -4.68 44.05
C ASN A 3 7.53 -3.62 43.68
N ALA A 4 7.58 -3.11 42.45
CA ALA A 4 6.54 -2.25 41.89
C ALA A 4 5.77 -3.03 40.81
N LYS A 5 4.48 -3.25 41.04
CA LYS A 5 3.60 -3.93 40.09
C LYS A 5 2.98 -2.92 39.13
N VAL A 6 3.42 -2.94 37.88
CA VAL A 6 2.88 -2.06 36.82
C VAL A 6 1.74 -2.78 36.09
N ASP A 7 0.58 -2.14 35.96
CA ASP A 7 -0.55 -2.67 35.18
C ASP A 7 -0.46 -2.21 33.71
N LEU A 8 -0.21 -3.16 32.81
CA LEU A 8 -0.05 -2.92 31.38
C LEU A 8 -1.27 -3.38 30.56
N ARG A 9 -2.35 -3.85 31.20
CA ARG A 9 -3.49 -4.47 30.50
C ARG A 9 -4.16 -3.53 29.50
N GLY A 10 -4.26 -2.25 29.83
CA GLY A 10 -4.80 -1.22 28.93
C GLY A 10 -3.96 -1.04 27.66
N ALA A 11 -2.64 -0.98 27.82
CA ALA A 11 -1.70 -0.85 26.70
C ALA A 11 -1.68 -2.11 25.83
N GLN A 12 -1.66 -3.29 26.45
CA GLN A 12 -1.72 -4.58 25.74
C GLN A 12 -3.00 -4.74 24.93
N ARG A 13 -4.15 -4.30 25.47
CA ARG A 13 -5.42 -4.32 24.74
C ARG A 13 -5.38 -3.42 23.51
N LYS A 14 -4.85 -2.20 23.64
CA LYS A 14 -4.70 -1.26 22.52
C LYS A 14 -3.76 -1.79 21.44
N LEU A 15 -2.67 -2.45 21.82
CA LEU A 15 -1.68 -3.04 20.92
C LEU A 15 -1.97 -4.51 20.58
N SER A 16 -3.20 -4.97 20.80
CA SER A 16 -3.59 -6.35 20.50
C SER A 16 -3.48 -6.65 19.00
N GLY A 17 -3.20 -7.91 18.65
CA GLY A 17 -3.11 -8.37 17.27
C GLY A 17 -4.28 -7.92 16.38
N PRO A 18 -5.55 -8.08 16.82
CA PRO A 18 -6.72 -7.62 16.05
C PRO A 18 -6.72 -6.11 15.79
N ASN A 19 -6.35 -5.28 16.78
CA ASN A 19 -6.29 -3.83 16.61
C ASN A 19 -5.19 -3.44 15.61
N ILE A 20 -4.01 -4.06 15.72
CA ILE A 20 -2.93 -3.84 14.75
C ILE A 20 -3.39 -4.24 13.33
N THR A 21 -4.07 -5.37 13.18
CA THR A 21 -4.61 -5.80 11.86
C THR A 21 -5.61 -4.79 11.32
N ARG A 22 -6.56 -4.30 12.13
CA ARG A 22 -7.51 -3.25 11.70
C ARG A 22 -6.79 -1.97 11.26
N GLY A 23 -5.77 -1.55 12.01
CA GLY A 23 -4.92 -0.41 11.65
C GLY A 23 -4.21 -0.62 10.31
N ARG A 24 -3.64 -1.81 10.09
CA ARG A 24 -2.98 -2.17 8.82
C ARG A 24 -3.95 -2.13 7.64
N VAL A 25 -5.12 -2.76 7.78
CA VAL A 25 -6.14 -2.79 6.74
C VAL A 25 -6.63 -1.38 6.40
N ALA A 26 -6.91 -0.55 7.42
CA ALA A 26 -7.31 0.84 7.20
C ALA A 26 -6.22 1.66 6.47
N MET A 27 -4.97 1.54 6.93
CA MET A 27 -3.84 2.23 6.31
C MET A 27 -3.60 1.76 4.86
N ALA A 28 -3.63 0.45 4.61
CA ALA A 28 -3.42 -0.11 3.28
C ALA A 28 -4.54 0.28 2.32
N ASN A 29 -5.80 0.34 2.77
CA ASN A 29 -6.91 0.85 1.96
C ASN A 29 -6.73 2.32 1.61
N GLN A 30 -6.31 3.16 2.57
CA GLN A 30 -6.01 4.56 2.26
C GLN A 30 -4.86 4.66 1.25
N ALA A 31 -3.78 3.91 1.45
CA ALA A 31 -2.66 3.91 0.53
C ALA A 31 -3.07 3.45 -0.88
N LEU A 32 -3.95 2.45 -0.99
CA LEU A 32 -4.52 2.02 -2.27
C LEU A 32 -5.27 3.17 -2.97
N MET A 33 -6.14 3.88 -2.24
CA MET A 33 -6.86 5.05 -2.77
C MET A 33 -5.93 6.19 -3.19
N ASP A 34 -4.92 6.49 -2.37
CA ASP A 34 -3.93 7.54 -2.63
C ASP A 34 -3.03 7.22 -3.83
N MET A 35 -2.83 5.93 -4.13
CA MET A 35 -2.04 5.46 -5.28
C MET A 35 -2.85 5.46 -6.58
N ASP A 36 -4.16 5.24 -6.54
CA ASP A 36 -5.02 5.06 -7.72
C ASP A 36 -4.82 6.13 -8.83
N PRO A 37 -4.70 7.44 -8.52
CA PRO A 37 -4.50 8.47 -9.54
C PRO A 37 -3.19 8.33 -10.33
N PHE A 38 -2.21 7.60 -9.79
CA PHE A 38 -0.88 7.43 -10.39
C PHE A 38 -0.71 6.07 -11.08
N VAL A 39 -1.67 5.16 -10.93
CA VAL A 39 -1.63 3.85 -11.57
C VAL A 39 -2.00 4.00 -13.05
N PRO A 40 -1.20 3.48 -14.00
CA PRO A 40 -1.51 3.55 -15.43
C PRO A 40 -2.89 2.97 -15.79
N LYS A 41 -3.67 3.74 -16.56
CA LYS A 41 -5.01 3.37 -17.09
C LYS A 41 -4.94 3.34 -18.62
N ARG A 42 -5.39 2.26 -19.27
CA ARG A 42 -5.48 2.18 -20.74
C ARG A 42 -6.69 1.35 -21.17
N ASP A 43 -6.57 0.03 -21.22
CA ASP A 43 -7.60 -0.85 -21.80
C ASP A 43 -8.08 -1.95 -20.83
N HIS A 44 -7.25 -2.28 -19.85
CA HIS A 44 -7.55 -3.19 -18.76
C HIS A 44 -7.14 -2.47 -17.48
N ASN A 45 -8.10 -2.16 -16.62
CA ASN A 45 -7.91 -1.24 -15.51
C ASN A 45 -6.98 -1.85 -14.44
N LEU A 46 -5.67 -1.73 -14.63
CA LEU A 46 -4.65 -2.05 -13.62
C LEU A 46 -5.03 -1.43 -12.28
N ALA A 47 -5.43 -0.16 -12.31
CA ALA A 47 -5.95 0.60 -11.19
C ALA A 47 -7.09 -0.14 -10.46
N ALA A 48 -8.10 -0.62 -11.21
CA ALA A 48 -9.24 -1.34 -10.64
C ALA A 48 -8.89 -2.76 -10.15
N SER A 49 -7.75 -3.33 -10.52
CA SER A 49 -7.29 -4.65 -10.03
C SER A 49 -6.56 -4.58 -8.68
N GLY A 50 -6.25 -3.36 -8.22
CA GLY A 50 -5.59 -3.13 -6.94
C GLY A 50 -6.50 -3.51 -5.77
N HIS A 51 -6.01 -4.36 -4.87
CA HIS A 51 -6.74 -4.73 -3.66
C HIS A 51 -5.77 -4.92 -2.49
N VAL A 52 -6.29 -4.78 -1.28
CA VAL A 52 -5.56 -5.01 -0.03
C VAL A 52 -5.79 -6.45 0.40
N THR A 53 -4.75 -7.16 0.84
CA THR A 53 -4.93 -8.48 1.44
C THR A 53 -5.66 -8.41 2.77
N ASP A 54 -6.36 -9.46 3.19
CA ASP A 54 -7.17 -9.48 4.42
C ASP A 54 -6.41 -9.03 5.68
N SER A 55 -5.10 -9.29 5.70
CA SER A 55 -4.21 -8.92 6.81
C SER A 55 -3.69 -7.47 6.76
N GLY A 56 -3.97 -6.73 5.68
CA GLY A 56 -3.49 -5.38 5.43
C GLY A 56 -1.97 -5.28 5.22
N LYS A 57 -1.30 -6.40 4.92
CA LYS A 57 0.17 -6.47 4.81
C LYS A 57 0.69 -6.10 3.43
N SER A 58 -0.13 -6.28 2.40
CA SER A 58 0.23 -6.04 1.00
C SER A 58 -0.93 -5.42 0.23
N ILE A 59 -0.58 -4.69 -0.82
CA ILE A 59 -1.49 -4.21 -1.86
C ILE A 59 -1.06 -4.91 -3.14
N GLU A 60 -1.99 -5.65 -3.75
CA GLU A 60 -1.70 -6.57 -4.84
C GLU A 60 -2.45 -6.16 -6.11
N TYR A 61 -1.79 -6.35 -7.24
CA TYR A 61 -2.29 -6.05 -8.57
C TYR A 61 -2.20 -7.31 -9.42
N ASN A 62 -3.33 -8.01 -9.61
CA ASN A 62 -3.36 -9.37 -10.14
C ASN A 62 -3.46 -9.43 -11.67
N THR A 63 -2.80 -8.51 -12.38
CA THR A 63 -2.78 -8.51 -13.85
C THR A 63 -1.42 -8.95 -14.38
N PRO A 64 -1.34 -9.70 -15.50
CA PRO A 64 -0.07 -10.20 -16.03
C PRO A 64 0.97 -9.11 -16.34
N TYR A 65 0.51 -7.90 -16.65
CA TYR A 65 1.36 -6.74 -16.96
C TYR A 65 1.64 -5.84 -15.76
N ALA A 66 1.04 -6.08 -14.57
CA ALA A 66 1.21 -5.24 -13.38
C ALA A 66 2.68 -5.04 -13.02
N ARG A 67 3.45 -6.14 -12.96
CA ARG A 67 4.87 -6.11 -12.63
C ARG A 67 5.66 -5.26 -13.63
N ALA A 68 5.40 -5.45 -14.92
CA ALA A 68 6.10 -4.70 -15.96
C ALA A 68 5.82 -3.20 -15.80
N GLN A 69 4.55 -2.83 -15.62
CA GLN A 69 4.13 -1.44 -15.45
C GLN A 69 4.70 -0.81 -14.17
N PHE A 70 4.67 -1.55 -13.06
CA PHE A 70 5.19 -1.10 -11.77
C PHE A 70 6.69 -0.76 -11.84
N TYR A 71 7.48 -1.58 -12.51
CA TYR A 71 8.91 -1.36 -12.67
C TYR A 71 9.28 -0.51 -13.90
N GLY A 72 8.32 -0.17 -14.76
CA GLY A 72 8.59 0.56 -16.00
C GLY A 72 9.37 -0.24 -17.05
N LYS A 73 9.47 -1.57 -16.90
CA LYS A 73 10.29 -2.43 -17.77
C LYS A 73 9.71 -3.83 -17.89
N SER A 74 9.84 -4.42 -19.07
CA SER A 74 9.47 -5.82 -19.32
C SER A 74 10.65 -6.61 -19.89
N PHE A 75 10.65 -7.91 -19.64
CA PHE A 75 11.66 -8.85 -20.11
C PHE A 75 11.01 -9.91 -20.98
N LYS A 76 11.51 -10.10 -22.20
CA LYS A 76 11.05 -11.16 -23.10
C LYS A 76 12.24 -11.73 -23.86
N LYS A 77 12.49 -13.04 -23.70
CA LYS A 77 13.47 -13.83 -24.47
C LYS A 77 14.85 -13.15 -24.61
N GLY A 78 15.46 -12.72 -23.51
CA GLY A 78 16.80 -12.09 -23.50
C GLY A 78 16.82 -10.61 -23.87
N THR A 79 15.69 -10.01 -24.26
CA THR A 79 15.57 -8.57 -24.51
C THR A 79 14.80 -7.89 -23.38
N SER A 80 15.26 -6.70 -22.99
CA SER A 80 14.57 -5.84 -22.04
C SER A 80 14.07 -4.58 -22.75
N PHE A 81 12.85 -4.17 -22.45
CA PHE A 81 12.27 -2.94 -22.97
C PHE A 81 11.84 -2.06 -21.80
N THR A 82 12.21 -0.79 -21.85
CA THR A 82 11.80 0.23 -20.88
C THR A 82 10.66 1.04 -21.46
N PHE A 83 9.61 1.27 -20.69
CA PHE A 83 8.50 2.12 -21.09
C PHE A 83 8.95 3.58 -21.05
N LYS A 84 8.98 4.24 -22.22
CA LYS A 84 9.40 5.64 -22.36
C LYS A 84 8.28 6.63 -22.08
N SER A 85 7.03 6.21 -22.25
CA SER A 85 5.85 7.07 -22.14
C SER A 85 4.64 6.28 -21.66
N TYR A 86 3.83 6.91 -20.81
CA TYR A 86 2.53 6.41 -20.37
C TYR A 86 1.43 7.23 -21.06
N THR A 87 0.35 6.57 -21.46
CA THR A 87 -0.77 7.21 -22.18
C THR A 87 -1.59 8.13 -21.29
N THR A 88 -1.68 7.83 -19.99
CA THR A 88 -2.43 8.63 -19.02
C THR A 88 -1.49 9.61 -18.31
N PRO A 89 -1.67 10.93 -18.48
CA PRO A 89 -0.84 11.94 -17.81
C PRO A 89 -0.84 11.77 -16.29
N GLY A 90 0.32 12.01 -15.67
CA GLY A 90 0.46 11.90 -14.21
C GLY A 90 0.57 10.45 -13.68
N THR A 91 0.36 9.44 -14.51
CA THR A 91 0.60 8.02 -14.17
C THR A 91 2.01 7.57 -14.55
N GLY A 92 2.49 6.48 -13.96
CA GLY A 92 3.78 5.92 -14.34
C GLY A 92 4.22 4.74 -13.49
N SER A 93 5.47 4.33 -13.68
CA SER A 93 6.11 3.32 -12.82
C SER A 93 6.28 3.85 -11.39
N ARG A 94 6.40 2.93 -10.43
CA ARG A 94 6.63 3.25 -9.02
C ARG A 94 5.62 4.26 -8.45
N TRP A 95 4.34 4.04 -8.77
CA TRP A 95 3.24 4.82 -8.20
C TRP A 95 3.20 4.77 -6.67
N ASP A 96 3.73 3.70 -6.07
CA ASP A 96 3.96 3.55 -4.63
C ASP A 96 4.83 4.67 -4.06
N LEU A 97 5.95 4.97 -4.73
CA LEU A 97 6.88 6.00 -4.29
C LEU A 97 6.29 7.40 -4.46
N LYS A 98 5.57 7.62 -5.57
CA LYS A 98 4.90 8.89 -5.85
C LYS A 98 3.83 9.18 -4.78
N ALA A 99 2.95 8.22 -4.52
CA ALA A 99 1.93 8.36 -3.48
C ALA A 99 2.56 8.51 -2.09
N LYS A 100 3.60 7.73 -1.77
CA LYS A 100 4.31 7.85 -0.49
C LYS A 100 4.94 9.23 -0.29
N GLY A 101 5.50 9.83 -1.34
CA GLY A 101 6.06 11.18 -1.27
C GLY A 101 5.02 12.25 -0.95
N LEU A 102 3.80 12.10 -1.45
CA LEU A 102 2.71 13.06 -1.27
C LEU A 102 1.89 12.82 0.00
N TYR A 103 1.53 11.56 0.26
CA TYR A 103 0.54 11.17 1.28
C TYR A 103 1.12 10.33 2.41
N GLY A 104 2.37 9.86 2.30
CA GLY A 104 2.95 8.90 3.26
C GLY A 104 3.00 9.40 4.70
N LYS A 105 2.96 10.72 4.93
CA LYS A 105 2.86 11.31 6.29
C LYS A 105 1.49 11.09 6.94
N SER A 106 0.43 10.90 6.15
CA SER A 106 -0.94 10.69 6.62
C SER A 106 -1.21 9.22 7.00
N TRP A 107 -0.53 8.26 6.36
CA TRP A 107 -0.76 6.83 6.53
C TRP A 107 -0.61 6.35 7.99
N PRO A 108 0.41 6.78 8.76
CA PRO A 108 0.50 6.42 10.18
C PRO A 108 -0.69 6.92 11.02
N GLN A 109 -1.33 8.02 10.64
CA GLN A 109 -2.51 8.54 11.35
C GLN A 109 -3.74 7.70 11.06
N VAL A 110 -3.91 7.27 9.81
CA VAL A 110 -4.97 6.33 9.44
C VAL A 110 -4.78 4.98 10.14
N PHE A 111 -3.53 4.50 10.23
CA PHE A 111 -3.21 3.31 11.00
C PHE A 111 -3.66 3.45 12.47
N LYS A 112 -3.29 4.55 13.14
CA LYS A 112 -3.66 4.79 14.54
C LYS A 112 -5.18 4.80 14.72
N LYS A 113 -5.89 5.53 13.85
CA LYS A 113 -7.34 5.59 13.85
C LYS A 113 -7.97 4.20 13.68
N GLY A 114 -7.49 3.40 12.73
CA GLY A 114 -7.98 2.04 12.50
C GLY A 114 -7.64 1.07 13.65
N ALA A 115 -6.51 1.28 14.34
CA ALA A 115 -6.08 0.49 15.48
C ALA A 115 -6.73 0.91 16.82
N GLY A 116 -7.49 2.01 16.85
CA GLY A 116 -8.07 2.56 18.08
C GLY A 116 -7.03 3.14 19.04
N LEU A 117 -5.96 3.72 18.49
CA LEU A 117 -4.87 4.36 19.23
C LEU A 117 -5.10 5.86 19.43
#